data_AF-A0A4V2AVA4-F1
#
_entry.id   AF-A0A4V2AVA4-F1
#
_cell.length_a   1.000
_cell.length_b   1.000
_cell.length_c   1.000
_cell.angle_alpha   90.00
_cell.angle_beta   90.00
_cell.angle_gamma   90.00
#
_symmetry.space_group_name_H-M   'P 1'
#
loop_
_entity.id
_entity.type
_entity.pdbx_description
1 polymer ?
#
loop_
_entity_poly.entity_id
_entity_poly.type
_entity_poly.pdbx_seq_one_letter_code
_entity_poly.pdbx_strand_id
1 'polypeptide(L)'
;MHNESSKEDKTAIVIGSGFGGLAAAIRLQAQGFATTILEQRDKPGGRAYVYEEGGFTFDAGPTVITVPQCLDELFELAGKKMSDYIELIEIQPFYRLFWEDGTIFDYSNKEDELLAQIGKRNPADIKGYQNYLAYAEKVYIEGYEKLGQVPFL
;
A
#
# COMPACT_ATOMS: atom_id res chain seq x y z
N MET A 1 -40.70 -26.41 20.58
CA MET A 1 -40.76 -25.60 19.35
C MET A 1 -39.96 -24.34 19.61
N HIS A 2 -38.68 -24.34 19.24
CA HIS A 2 -37.83 -23.16 19.37
C HIS A 2 -38.20 -22.18 18.26
N ASN A 3 -38.48 -20.95 18.68
CA ASN A 3 -38.83 -19.83 17.82
C ASN A 3 -37.54 -19.33 17.17
N GLU A 4 -37.24 -19.79 15.95
CA GLU A 4 -36.24 -19.15 15.09
C GLU A 4 -36.82 -17.82 14.63
N SER A 5 -36.54 -16.77 15.41
CA SER A 5 -36.66 -15.40 14.92
C SER A 5 -35.82 -15.30 13.65
N SER A 6 -36.48 -15.18 12.49
CA SER A 6 -35.85 -14.89 11.21
C SER A 6 -34.91 -13.70 11.39
N LYS A 7 -33.60 -13.95 11.35
CA LYS A 7 -32.59 -12.89 11.32
C LYS A 7 -32.93 -12.08 10.07
N GLU A 8 -33.41 -10.84 10.22
CA GLU A 8 -33.53 -9.96 9.07
C GLU A 8 -32.15 -9.92 8.39
N ASP A 9 -32.10 -10.33 7.12
CA ASP A 9 -30.89 -10.28 6.33
C ASP A 9 -30.47 -8.81 6.25
N LYS A 10 -29.45 -8.45 7.05
CA LYS A 10 -28.96 -7.07 7.09
C LYS A 10 -28.43 -6.74 5.70
N THR A 11 -28.87 -5.63 5.13
CA THR A 11 -28.43 -5.19 3.81
C THR A 11 -27.52 -3.97 3.94
N ALA A 12 -26.60 -3.82 2.99
CA ALA A 12 -25.75 -2.65 2.91
C ALA A 12 -25.57 -2.21 1.45
N ILE A 13 -25.56 -0.91 1.20
CA ILE A 13 -25.24 -0.33 -0.10
C ILE A 13 -23.96 0.51 0.06
N VAL A 14 -22.95 0.20 -0.75
CA VAL A 14 -21.71 0.95 -0.84
C VAL A 14 -21.69 1.71 -2.17
N ILE A 15 -21.61 3.03 -2.11
CA ILE A 15 -21.57 3.89 -3.30
C ILE A 15 -20.11 4.22 -3.62
N GLY A 16 -19.65 3.79 -4.80
CA GLY A 16 -18.29 3.90 -5.27
C GLY A 16 -17.48 2.64 -5.01
N SER A 17 -16.74 2.21 -6.03
CA SER A 17 -15.93 0.99 -6.00
C SER A 17 -14.42 1.27 -6.12
N GLY A 18 -13.97 2.37 -5.51
CA GLY A 18 -12.55 2.57 -5.21
C GLY A 18 -12.09 1.65 -4.06
N PHE A 19 -10.78 1.60 -3.77
CA PHE A 19 -10.23 0.72 -2.73
C PHE A 19 -10.93 0.84 -1.37
N GLY A 20 -11.27 2.05 -0.93
CA GLY A 20 -12.03 2.23 0.32
C GLY A 20 -13.43 1.62 0.29
N GLY A 21 -14.15 1.77 -0.83
CA GLY A 21 -15.49 1.20 -1.01
C GLY A 21 -15.45 -0.32 -1.13
N LEU A 22 -14.51 -0.86 -1.92
CA LEU A 22 -14.29 -2.30 -2.04
C LEU A 22 -13.90 -2.93 -0.69
N ALA A 23 -12.98 -2.32 0.05
CA ALA A 23 -12.58 -2.79 1.38
C ALA A 23 -13.75 -2.77 2.37
N ALA A 24 -14.56 -1.71 2.38
CA ALA A 24 -15.75 -1.62 3.21
C ALA A 24 -16.78 -2.71 2.82
N ALA A 25 -17.02 -2.90 1.53
CA ALA A 25 -17.96 -3.90 1.04
C ALA A 25 -17.53 -5.33 1.40
N ILE A 26 -16.24 -5.67 1.26
CA ILE A 26 -15.68 -6.96 1.68
C ILE A 26 -15.92 -7.19 3.18
N ARG A 27 -15.64 -6.19 4.02
CA ARG A 27 -15.83 -6.27 5.48
C ARG A 27 -17.30 -6.44 5.87
N LEU A 28 -18.21 -5.70 5.22
CA LEU A 28 -19.65 -5.82 5.45
C LEU A 28 -20.17 -7.20 5.03
N GLN A 29 -19.75 -7.67 3.84
CA GLN A 29 -20.13 -8.98 3.33
C GLN A 29 -19.63 -10.12 4.23
N ALA A 30 -18.39 -10.03 4.72
CA ALA A 30 -17.81 -10.98 5.67
C ALA A 30 -18.54 -11.00 7.02
N GLN A 31 -19.18 -9.90 7.42
CA GLN A 31 -20.02 -9.82 8.62
C GLN A 31 -21.46 -10.31 8.40
N GLY A 32 -21.78 -10.82 7.19
CA GLY A 32 -23.09 -11.37 6.87
C GLY A 32 -24.11 -10.37 6.35
N PHE A 33 -23.69 -9.17 5.94
CA PHE A 33 -24.57 -8.24 5.24
C PHE A 33 -24.73 -8.65 3.77
N ALA A 34 -25.95 -8.67 3.25
CA ALA A 34 -26.21 -8.69 1.82
C ALA A 34 -25.76 -7.34 1.21
N THR A 35 -24.56 -7.31 0.64
CA THR A 35 -23.88 -6.07 0.25
C THR A 35 -24.01 -5.82 -1.25
N THR A 36 -24.50 -4.64 -1.62
CA THR A 36 -24.56 -4.14 -3.00
C THR A 36 -23.56 -3.01 -3.20
N ILE A 37 -22.77 -3.06 -4.26
CA ILE A 37 -21.85 -1.97 -4.64
C ILE A 37 -22.43 -1.26 -5.86
N LEU A 38 -22.52 0.07 -5.80
CA LEU A 38 -22.92 0.90 -6.92
C LEU A 38 -21.71 1.65 -7.45
N GLU A 39 -21.36 1.42 -8.72
CA GLU A 39 -20.29 2.12 -9.41
C GLU A 39 -20.91 2.94 -10.56
N GLN A 40 -20.47 4.19 -10.70
CA GLN A 40 -20.95 5.08 -11.76
C GLN A 40 -20.24 4.78 -13.08
N ARG A 41 -19.00 4.29 -13.02
CA ARG A 41 -18.19 3.90 -14.18
C ARG A 41 -18.56 2.48 -14.64
N ASP A 42 -18.02 2.11 -15.78
CA ASP A 42 -18.15 0.80 -16.42
C ASP A 42 -17.39 -0.33 -15.69
N LYS A 43 -16.43 0.01 -14.82
CA LYS A 43 -15.70 -0.98 -14.01
C LYS A 43 -15.20 -0.42 -12.68
N PRO A 44 -14.84 -1.31 -11.73
CA PRO A 44 -14.30 -0.90 -10.46
C PRO A 44 -12.92 -0.24 -10.51
N GLY A 45 -12.52 0.39 -9.40
CA GLY A 45 -11.18 0.91 -9.18
C GLY A 45 -11.14 2.35 -8.66
N GLY A 46 -12.18 3.15 -8.90
CA GLY A 46 -12.22 4.55 -8.45
C GLY A 46 -11.02 5.35 -8.97
N ARG A 47 -10.12 5.79 -8.08
CA ARG A 47 -8.86 6.44 -8.49
C ARG A 47 -7.80 5.46 -9.00
N ALA A 48 -7.87 4.19 -8.62
CA ALA A 48 -7.02 3.11 -9.13
C ALA A 48 -7.63 2.45 -10.37
N TYR A 49 -8.35 3.24 -11.17
CA TYR A 49 -9.00 2.77 -12.38
C TYR A 49 -7.96 2.57 -13.48
N VAL A 50 -8.19 1.56 -14.32
CA VAL A 50 -7.34 1.20 -15.45
C VAL A 50 -8.08 1.53 -16.74
N TYR A 51 -7.44 1.87 -17.84
CA TYR A 51 -8.12 1.95 -19.14
C TYR A 51 -7.22 1.42 -20.24
N GLU A 52 -7.81 1.08 -21.38
CA GLU A 52 -7.09 0.56 -22.53
C GLU A 52 -7.27 1.50 -23.72
N GLU A 53 -6.17 1.83 -24.38
CA GLU A 53 -6.18 2.69 -25.56
C GLU A 53 -5.04 2.28 -26.50
N GLY A 54 -5.35 2.11 -27.79
CA GLY A 54 -4.35 1.77 -28.80
C GLY A 54 -3.62 0.43 -28.59
N GLY A 55 -4.21 -0.51 -27.85
CA GLY A 55 -3.58 -1.79 -27.49
C GLY A 55 -2.67 -1.73 -26.25
N PHE A 56 -2.65 -0.60 -25.54
CA PHE A 56 -1.91 -0.41 -24.29
C PHE A 56 -2.86 -0.31 -23.11
N THR A 57 -2.38 -0.74 -21.94
CA THR A 57 -3.08 -0.61 -20.66
C THR A 57 -2.46 0.52 -19.85
N PHE A 58 -3.30 1.41 -19.32
CA PHE A 58 -2.89 2.58 -18.55
C PHE A 58 -3.54 2.58 -17.17
N ASP A 59 -2.72 2.63 -16.13
CA ASP A 59 -3.18 2.88 -14.77
C ASP A 59 -3.40 4.38 -14.59
N ALA A 60 -4.61 4.79 -14.21
CA ALA A 60 -4.93 6.19 -13.92
C ALA A 60 -4.64 6.60 -12.47
N GLY A 61 -4.10 5.66 -11.68
CA GLY A 61 -4.03 5.75 -10.23
C GLY A 61 -2.68 5.38 -9.64
N PRO A 62 -2.62 5.20 -8.31
CA PRO A 62 -1.39 4.80 -7.63
C PRO A 62 -1.01 3.37 -8.02
N THR A 63 0.25 3.20 -8.45
CA THR A 63 0.83 1.89 -8.82
C THR A 63 1.82 1.37 -7.78
N VAL A 64 2.26 2.23 -6.84
CA VAL A 64 3.24 1.86 -5.80
C VAL A 64 2.51 1.30 -4.58
N ILE A 65 2.80 0.03 -4.26
CA ILE A 65 2.31 -0.64 -3.05
C ILE A 65 3.47 -0.76 -2.06
N THR A 66 3.39 -0.06 -0.93
CA THR A 66 4.44 -0.06 0.10
C THR A 66 4.09 -0.91 1.33
N VAL A 67 2.81 -1.18 1.56
CA VAL A 67 2.30 -1.94 2.72
C VAL A 67 1.29 -3.00 2.23
N PRO A 68 1.77 -4.08 1.58
CA PRO A 68 0.88 -5.09 1.02
C PRO A 68 0.06 -5.85 2.08
N GLN A 69 0.52 -5.87 3.33
CA GLN A 69 -0.13 -6.58 4.43
C GLN A 69 -1.56 -6.09 4.69
N CYS A 70 -1.84 -4.81 4.45
CA CYS A 70 -3.21 -4.28 4.57
C CYS A 70 -4.18 -4.89 3.56
N LEU A 71 -3.68 -5.35 2.40
CA LEU A 71 -4.48 -6.06 1.40
C LEU A 71 -4.66 -7.53 1.82
N ASP A 72 -3.60 -8.18 2.30
CA ASP A 72 -3.67 -9.56 2.82
C ASP A 72 -4.78 -9.72 3.88
N GLU A 73 -4.85 -8.79 4.84
CA GLU A 73 -5.89 -8.78 5.87
C GLU A 73 -7.32 -8.78 5.29
N LEU A 74 -7.55 -8.11 4.15
CA LEU A 74 -8.87 -8.08 3.50
C LEU A 74 -9.21 -9.44 2.86
N PHE A 75 -8.24 -10.12 2.27
CA PHE A 75 -8.44 -11.46 1.71
C PHE A 75 -8.69 -12.48 2.83
N GLU A 76 -7.93 -12.41 3.93
CA GLU A 76 -8.09 -13.29 5.08
C GLU A 76 -9.48 -13.17 5.72
N LEU A 77 -10.04 -11.95 5.80
CA LEU A 77 -11.41 -11.73 6.27
C LEU A 77 -12.47 -12.46 5.43
N ALA A 78 -12.18 -12.67 4.14
CA ALA A 78 -13.03 -13.44 3.23
C ALA A 78 -12.68 -14.94 3.20
N GLY A 79 -11.76 -15.40 4.07
CA GLY A 79 -11.25 -16.77 4.08
C GLY A 79 -10.45 -17.12 2.83
N LYS A 80 -9.79 -16.13 2.21
CA LYS A 80 -9.00 -16.25 0.98
C LYS A 80 -7.54 -15.90 1.24
N LYS A 81 -6.66 -16.27 0.31
CA LYS A 81 -5.27 -15.80 0.26
C LYS A 81 -5.14 -14.82 -0.90
N MET A 82 -4.46 -13.69 -0.68
CA MET A 82 -4.25 -12.68 -1.73
C MET A 82 -3.51 -13.26 -2.94
N SER A 83 -2.53 -14.13 -2.70
CA SER A 83 -1.71 -14.78 -3.73
C SER A 83 -2.51 -15.63 -4.73
N ASP A 84 -3.74 -16.03 -4.39
CA ASP A 84 -4.60 -16.78 -5.30
C ASP A 84 -5.26 -15.87 -6.36
N TYR A 85 -5.17 -14.55 -6.19
CA TYR A 85 -5.83 -13.53 -7.01
C TYR A 85 -4.86 -12.50 -7.60
N ILE A 86 -3.79 -12.18 -6.87
CA ILE A 86 -2.87 -11.09 -7.20
C ILE A 86 -1.43 -11.59 -7.04
N GLU A 87 -0.63 -11.40 -8.09
CA GLU A 87 0.83 -11.48 -8.02
C GLU A 87 1.38 -10.07 -7.78
N LEU A 88 2.15 -9.91 -6.70
CA LEU A 88 2.90 -8.68 -6.44
C LEU A 88 4.32 -8.83 -6.97
N ILE A 89 4.69 -7.93 -7.87
CA ILE A 89 6.01 -7.91 -8.48
C ILE A 89 6.89 -6.94 -7.69
N GLU A 90 8.01 -7.44 -7.16
CA GLU A 90 9.01 -6.57 -6.53
C GLU A 90 9.73 -5.74 -7.60
N ILE A 91 9.78 -4.42 -7.38
CA ILE A 91 10.43 -3.48 -8.29
C ILE A 91 11.76 -3.03 -7.67
N GLN A 92 12.85 -3.23 -8.41
CA GLN A 92 14.20 -2.79 -8.04
C GLN A 92 14.92 -2.16 -9.24
N PRO A 93 15.57 -0.98 -9.07
CA PRO A 93 15.47 -0.11 -7.89
C PRO A 93 14.04 0.42 -7.71
N PHE A 94 13.71 0.92 -6.52
CA PHE A 94 12.38 1.50 -6.27
C PHE A 94 12.07 2.65 -7.24
N TYR A 95 13.06 3.49 -7.50
CA TYR A 95 13.03 4.52 -8.52
C TYR A 95 14.46 4.98 -8.86
N ARG A 96 14.58 5.66 -10.00
CA ARG A 96 15.83 6.26 -10.49
C ARG A 96 15.69 7.77 -10.54
N LEU A 97 16.61 8.47 -9.87
CA LEU A 97 16.74 9.92 -9.92
C LEU A 97 17.67 10.29 -11.08
N PHE A 98 17.27 11.26 -11.88
CA PHE A 98 18.05 11.82 -12.98
C PHE A 98 18.27 13.30 -12.74
N TRP A 99 19.52 13.76 -12.92
CA TRP A 99 19.87 15.17 -12.96
C TRP A 99 20.23 15.59 -14.38
N GLU A 100 20.08 16.88 -14.68
CA GLU A 100 20.37 17.46 -16.00
C GLU A 100 21.84 17.33 -16.41
N ASP A 101 22.75 17.22 -15.44
CA ASP A 101 24.18 16.99 -15.66
C ASP A 101 24.52 15.53 -16.04
N GLY A 102 23.51 14.67 -16.16
CA GLY A 102 23.66 13.25 -16.46
C GLY A 102 23.92 12.37 -15.24
N THR A 103 23.95 12.94 -14.02
CA THR A 103 24.02 12.14 -12.80
C THR A 103 22.77 11.27 -12.67
N ILE A 104 22.99 10.01 -12.31
CA ILE A 104 21.94 9.03 -12.05
C ILE A 104 22.13 8.47 -10.65
N PHE A 105 21.04 8.32 -9.90
CA PHE A 105 21.04 7.65 -8.60
C PHE A 105 19.90 6.63 -8.54
N ASP A 106 20.27 5.37 -8.40
CA ASP A 106 19.32 4.27 -8.19
C ASP A 106 19.00 4.13 -6.70
N TYR A 107 17.74 4.33 -6.31
CA TYR A 107 17.33 4.26 -4.92
C TYR A 107 16.72 2.88 -4.60
N SER A 108 17.31 2.16 -3.65
CA SER A 108 16.86 0.83 -3.22
C SER A 108 16.97 0.68 -1.70
N ASN A 109 16.29 -0.31 -1.14
CA ASN A 109 16.46 -0.75 0.25
C ASN A 109 17.68 -1.67 0.48
N LYS A 110 18.45 -1.99 -0.56
CA LYS A 110 19.68 -2.77 -0.43
C LYS A 110 20.84 -1.86 -0.05
N GLU A 111 21.35 -2.04 1.17
CA GLU A 111 22.36 -1.16 1.75
C GLU A 111 23.63 -1.06 0.88
N ASP A 112 24.18 -2.19 0.43
CA ASP A 112 25.39 -2.20 -0.41
C ASP A 112 25.19 -1.44 -1.73
N GLU A 113 24.04 -1.60 -2.38
CA GLU A 113 23.70 -0.90 -3.62
C GLU A 113 23.56 0.61 -3.37
N LEU A 114 22.87 0.99 -2.28
CA LEU A 114 22.68 2.38 -1.90
C LEU A 114 24.01 3.07 -1.53
N LEU A 115 24.86 2.41 -0.72
CA LEU A 115 26.17 2.93 -0.33
C LEU A 115 27.09 3.07 -1.56
N ALA A 116 27.00 2.16 -2.54
CA ALA A 116 27.72 2.29 -3.80
C ALA A 116 27.25 3.51 -4.61
N GLN A 117 25.95 3.80 -4.65
CA GLN A 117 25.40 4.99 -5.31
C GLN A 117 25.85 6.29 -4.60
N ILE A 118 25.85 6.30 -3.26
CA ILE A 118 26.38 7.42 -2.47
C ILE A 118 27.88 7.62 -2.76
N GLY A 119 28.66 6.54 -2.73
CA GLY A 119 30.11 6.57 -2.95
C GLY A 119 30.51 7.06 -4.34
N LYS A 120 29.74 6.72 -5.38
CA LYS A 120 29.93 7.27 -6.74
C LYS A 120 29.80 8.79 -6.78
N ARG A 121 28.94 9.37 -5.94
CA ARG A 121 28.74 10.82 -5.84
C ARG A 121 29.79 11.47 -4.96
N ASN A 122 30.04 10.91 -3.79
CA ASN A 122 31.09 11.35 -2.87
C ASN A 122 31.46 10.22 -1.88
N PRO A 123 32.68 9.64 -1.97
CA PRO A 123 33.12 8.58 -1.07
C PRO A 123 33.11 8.96 0.41
N ALA A 124 33.33 10.24 0.74
CA ALA A 124 33.32 10.71 2.13
C ALA A 124 31.92 10.61 2.77
N ASP A 125 30.86 10.67 1.96
CA ASP A 125 29.48 10.68 2.44
C ASP A 125 28.98 9.29 2.85
N ILE A 126 29.69 8.21 2.49
CA ILE A 126 29.38 6.85 2.98
C ILE A 126 29.37 6.85 4.52
N LYS A 127 30.43 7.42 5.13
CA LYS A 127 30.52 7.48 6.58
C LYS A 127 29.50 8.46 7.17
N GLY A 128 29.23 9.57 6.47
CA GLY A 128 28.21 10.54 6.84
C GLY A 128 26.82 9.92 6.91
N TYR A 129 26.44 9.15 5.89
CA TYR A 129 25.16 8.45 5.82
C TYR A 129 24.98 7.42 6.94
N GLN A 130 26.00 6.61 7.22
CA GLN A 130 25.96 5.66 8.33
C GLN A 130 25.78 6.35 9.69
N ASN A 131 26.48 7.46 9.90
CA ASN A 131 26.32 8.26 11.12
C ASN A 131 24.92 8.87 11.22
N TYR A 132 24.36 9.32 10.09
CA TYR A 132 22.99 9.82 10.01
C TYR A 132 21.96 8.75 10.35
N LEU A 133 22.09 7.53 9.82
CA LEU A 133 21.20 6.41 10.15
C LEU A 133 21.22 6.10 11.65
N ALA A 134 22.41 6.00 12.24
CA ALA A 134 22.55 5.75 13.68
C ALA A 134 21.97 6.89 14.55
N TYR A 135 21.96 8.12 14.03
CA TYR A 135 21.29 9.24 14.69
C TYR A 135 19.77 9.16 14.53
N ALA A 136 19.28 8.94 13.32
CA ALA A 136 17.85 8.85 13.00
C ALA A 136 17.17 7.73 13.78
N GLU A 137 17.84 6.59 13.96
CA GLU A 137 17.38 5.49 14.80
C GLU A 137 17.16 5.92 16.26
N LYS A 138 18.12 6.66 16.85
CA LYS A 138 17.96 7.20 18.21
C LYS A 138 16.77 8.14 18.32
N VAL A 139 16.57 9.00 17.32
CA VAL A 139 15.42 9.91 17.28
C VAL A 139 14.10 9.14 17.15
N TYR A 140 14.06 8.10 16.33
CA TYR A 140 12.88 7.24 16.18
C TYR A 140 12.53 6.54 17.51
N ILE A 141 13.51 5.98 18.21
CA ILE A 141 13.30 5.32 19.51
C ILE A 141 12.73 6.32 20.54
N GLU A 142 13.35 7.49 20.68
CA GLU A 142 12.89 8.47 21.66
C GLU A 142 11.53 9.09 21.27
N GLY A 143 11.39 9.51 20.02
CA GLY A 143 10.22 10.25 19.55
C GLY A 143 9.01 9.37 19.29
N TYR A 144 9.19 8.25 18.60
CA TYR A 144 8.08 7.42 18.12
C TYR A 144 7.75 6.29 19.08
N GLU A 145 8.74 5.49 19.49
CA GLU A 145 8.49 4.32 20.34
C GLU A 145 8.15 4.70 21.78
N LYS A 146 8.90 5.65 22.37
CA LYS A 146 8.69 6.04 23.77
C LYS A 146 7.61 7.11 23.94
N LEU A 147 7.66 8.17 23.13
CA LEU A 147 6.80 9.34 23.31
C LEU A 147 5.55 9.32 22.42
N GLY A 148 5.62 8.71 21.22
CA GLY A 148 4.57 8.80 20.20
C GLY A 148 3.24 8.16 20.58
N GLN A 149 3.24 7.24 21.55
CA GLN A 149 2.05 6.58 22.09
C GLN A 149 1.54 7.22 23.39
N VAL A 150 2.22 8.26 23.90
CA VAL A 150 1.90 8.90 25.17
C VAL A 150 1.26 10.27 24.90
N PRO A 151 0.06 10.56 25.42
CA PRO A 151 -0.53 11.88 25.32
C PRO A 151 0.38 12.95 25.95
N PHE A 152 0.61 14.06 25.26
CA PHE A 152 1.26 15.22 25.86
C PHE A 152 0.31 15.82 26.90
N LEU A 153 0.71 15.85 28.17
CA LEU A 153 0.03 16.55 29.26
C LEU A 153 0.37 18.04 29.24
#